data_AF-A0A7S3ASI3-F1
#
_entry.id   AF-A0A7S3ASI3-F1
#
_cell.length_a   1.000
_cell.length_b   1.000
_cell.length_c   1.000
_cell.angle_alpha   90.00
_cell.angle_beta   90.00
_cell.angle_gamma   90.00
#
_symmetry.space_group_name_H-M   'P 1'
#
loop_
_entity.id
_entity.type
_entity.pdbx_description
1 polymer ?
#
loop_
_entity_poly.entity_id
_entity_poly.type
_entity_poly.pdbx_seq_one_letter_code
_entity_poly.pdbx_strand_id
1 'polypeptide(L)'
;VHFPMSRAAPFSARHGLLFLGNVNNPTNLHGLRWFMRNVWPLLRAADPTISLRVAGSLEGDEVGASDLPELLRRAEGVEVVGYVHDPTVLLQQARVFIVPIRWATGVITKQSMAQ
;
A
#
# COMPACT_ATOMS: atom_id res chain seq x y z
N VAL A 1 5.11 -8.07 -19.66
CA VAL A 1 4.50 -6.80 -20.10
C VAL A 1 5.13 -5.70 -19.28
N HIS A 2 5.85 -4.78 -19.94
CA HIS A 2 6.52 -3.65 -19.30
C HIS A 2 5.54 -2.47 -19.33
N PHE A 3 5.25 -1.84 -18.20
CA PHE A 3 4.43 -0.63 -18.13
C PHE A 3 5.34 0.55 -17.76
N PRO A 4 6.14 1.08 -18.71
CA PRO A 4 7.05 2.17 -18.38
C PRO A 4 6.25 3.37 -17.85
N MET A 5 6.48 3.75 -16.59
CA MET A 5 6.00 5.01 -16.05
C MET A 5 6.76 6.13 -16.76
N SER A 6 6.15 6.71 -17.81
CA SER A 6 6.81 7.64 -18.72
C SER A 6 7.33 8.94 -18.08
N ARG A 7 7.05 9.18 -16.78
CA ARG A 7 7.49 10.39 -16.08
C ARG A 7 7.42 10.29 -14.55
N ALA A 8 8.08 9.32 -13.93
CA ALA A 8 8.25 9.36 -12.48
C ALA A 8 9.10 10.58 -12.07
N ALA A 9 8.69 11.32 -11.04
CA ALA A 9 9.52 12.38 -10.48
C ALA A 9 10.86 11.81 -9.96
N PRO A 10 11.94 12.61 -9.91
CA PRO A 10 13.21 12.18 -9.32
C PRO A 10 12.99 11.59 -7.92
N PHE A 11 13.77 10.58 -7.53
CA PHE A 11 13.61 9.90 -6.24
C PHE A 11 13.57 10.86 -5.04
N SER A 12 14.39 11.91 -5.07
CA SER A 12 14.44 12.97 -4.06
C SER A 12 13.13 13.75 -3.92
N ALA A 13 12.36 13.88 -5.01
CA ALA A 13 11.07 14.58 -5.03
C ALA A 13 9.87 13.69 -4.65
N ARG A 14 10.07 12.37 -4.55
CA ARG A 14 9.04 11.41 -4.12
C ARG A 14 9.07 11.23 -2.60
N HIS A 15 7.95 10.86 -1.99
CA HIS A 15 7.87 10.70 -0.53
C HIS A 15 7.00 9.50 -0.12
N GLY A 16 7.22 9.02 1.10
CA GLY A 16 6.38 8.02 1.75
C GLY A 16 6.30 6.66 1.05
N LEU A 17 5.44 5.82 1.62
CA LEU A 17 5.10 4.49 1.14
C LEU A 17 3.73 4.52 0.47
N LEU A 18 3.53 3.62 -0.49
CA LEU A 18 2.24 3.36 -1.13
C LEU A 18 1.92 1.87 -1.07
N PHE A 19 0.73 1.55 -0.57
CA PHE A 19 0.03 0.31 -0.85
C PHE A 19 -1.08 0.57 -1.86
N LEU A 20 -1.13 -0.21 -2.94
CA LEU A 20 -2.21 -0.21 -3.92
C LEU A 20 -2.78 -1.62 -4.08
N GLY A 21 -4.05 -1.84 -3.79
CA GLY A 21 -4.68 -3.13 -4.06
C GLY A 21 -6.12 -3.27 -3.59
N ASN A 22 -6.74 -4.35 -4.04
CA ASN A 22 -8.05 -4.79 -3.57
C ASN A 22 -7.89 -5.69 -2.34
N VAL A 23 -8.35 -5.26 -1.17
CA VAL A 23 -8.30 -6.08 0.06
C VAL A 23 -9.42 -7.11 0.17
N ASN A 24 -10.39 -7.16 -0.75
CA ASN A 24 -11.24 -8.35 -0.90
C ASN A 24 -10.45 -9.57 -1.38
N ASN A 25 -9.22 -9.37 -1.87
CA ASN A 25 -8.27 -10.46 -2.03
C ASN A 25 -7.63 -10.81 -0.66
N PRO A 26 -7.78 -12.05 -0.15
CA PRO A 26 -7.22 -12.46 1.13
C PRO A 26 -5.71 -12.23 1.26
N THR A 27 -4.94 -12.33 0.17
CA THR A 27 -3.49 -12.10 0.22
C THR A 27 -3.15 -10.64 0.51
N ASN A 28 -3.93 -9.70 -0.04
CA ASN A 28 -3.78 -8.27 0.22
C ASN A 28 -4.27 -7.90 1.62
N LEU A 29 -5.42 -8.43 2.06
CA LEU A 29 -5.95 -8.21 3.41
C LEU A 29 -4.96 -8.69 4.47
N HIS A 30 -4.53 -9.95 4.37
CA HIS A 30 -3.60 -10.53 5.33
C HIS A 30 -2.24 -9.82 5.32
N GLY A 31 -1.76 -9.48 4.12
CA GLY A 31 -0.49 -8.79 3.94
C GLY A 31 -0.49 -7.39 4.55
N LEU A 32 -1.47 -6.56 4.19
CA LEU A 32 -1.58 -5.20 4.71
C LEU A 32 -1.81 -5.20 6.23
N ARG A 33 -2.68 -6.08 6.73
CA ARG A 33 -2.91 -6.23 8.17
C ARG A 33 -1.65 -6.64 8.93
N TRP A 34 -0.87 -7.58 8.41
CA TRP A 34 0.41 -7.96 9.01
C TRP A 34 1.40 -6.80 9.00
N PHE A 35 1.51 -6.08 7.88
CA PHE A 35 2.37 -4.90 7.75
C PHE A 35 2.01 -3.84 8.80
N MET A 36 0.72 -3.52 8.95
CA MET A 36 0.24 -2.53 9.92
C MET A 36 0.54 -2.91 11.37
N ARG A 37 0.54 -4.21 11.70
CA ARG A 37 0.81 -4.67 13.07
C ARG A 37 2.29 -4.82 13.40
N ASN A 38 3.10 -5.24 12.44
CA ASN A 38 4.46 -5.72 12.72
C ASN A 38 5.54 -4.82 12.15
N VAL A 39 5.25 -4.07 11.08
CA VAL A 39 6.25 -3.27 10.36
C VAL A 39 5.99 -1.78 10.55
N TRP A 40 4.74 -1.33 10.41
CA TRP A 40 4.41 0.09 10.52
C TRP A 40 4.86 0.75 11.84
N PRO A 41 4.67 0.13 13.02
CA PRO A 41 5.13 0.73 14.27
C PRO A 41 6.65 0.91 14.32
N LEU A 42 7.40 -0.03 13.73
CA LEU A 42 8.87 0.04 13.67
C LEU A 42 9.33 1.16 12.73
N LEU A 43 8.67 1.33 11.58
CA LEU A 43 8.96 2.42 10.65
C LEU A 43 8.67 3.78 11.28
N ARG A 44 7.53 3.93 11.97
CA ARG A 44 7.15 5.17 12.67
C ARG A 44 8.08 5.50 13.83
N ALA A 45 8.59 4.49 14.55
CA ALA A 45 9.57 4.67 15.62
C ALA A 45 10.92 5.15 15.09
N ALA A 46 11.35 4.64 13.92
CA ALA A 46 12.60 5.06 13.28
C ALA A 46 12.49 6.42 12.59
N ASP A 47 11.33 6.72 11.99
CA ASP A 47 11.04 7.98 11.32
C ASP A 47 9.59 8.42 11.59
N PRO A 48 9.36 9.31 12.57
CA PRO A 48 8.04 9.86 12.86
C PRO A 48 7.47 10.79 11.79
N THR A 49 8.15 10.98 10.66
CA THR A 49 7.64 11.74 9.50
C THR A 49 7.22 10.84 8.35
N ILE A 50 7.55 9.53 8.39
CA ILE A 50 7.19 8.60 7.34
C ILE A 50 5.67 8.48 7.22
N SER A 51 5.18 8.51 5.98
CA SER A 51 3.76 8.38 5.64
C SER A 51 3.49 7.16 4.77
N LEU A 52 2.28 6.60 4.90
CA LEU A 52 1.77 5.50 4.10
C LEU A 52 0.44 5.90 3.47
N ARG A 53 0.36 5.87 2.15
CA ARG A 53 -0.90 5.93 1.43
C ARG A 53 -1.43 4.52 1.15
N VAL A 54 -2.70 4.29 1.42
CA VAL A 54 -3.41 3.04 1.15
C VAL A 54 -4.52 3.31 0.15
N ALA A 55 -4.38 2.79 -1.06
CA ALA A 55 -5.29 3.00 -2.17
C ALA A 55 -5.82 1.68 -2.76
N GLY A 56 -6.97 1.75 -3.42
CA GLY A 56 -7.68 0.64 -4.04
C GLY A 56 -9.02 0.34 -3.35
N SER A 57 -9.54 -0.86 -3.59
CA SER A 57 -10.82 -1.31 -2.99
C SER A 57 -10.59 -1.74 -1.55
N LEU A 58 -11.11 -0.94 -0.61
CA LEU A 58 -10.95 -1.09 0.85
C LEU A 58 -12.25 -1.45 1.59
N GLU A 59 -13.28 -1.82 0.84
CA GLU A 59 -14.62 -2.12 1.35
C GLU A 59 -14.99 -3.58 1.03
N GLY A 60 -15.80 -4.20 1.89
CA GLY A 60 -16.32 -5.56 1.72
C GLY A 60 -16.55 -6.24 3.07
N ASP A 61 -17.38 -7.29 3.08
CA ASP A 61 -17.80 -7.97 4.32
C ASP A 61 -16.61 -8.54 5.10
N GLU A 62 -15.67 -9.20 4.42
CA GLU A 62 -14.44 -9.74 5.04
C GLU A 62 -13.54 -8.65 5.62
N VAL A 63 -13.51 -7.48 4.96
CA VAL A 63 -12.72 -6.33 5.44
C VAL A 63 -13.38 -5.73 6.68
N GLY A 64 -14.70 -5.56 6.65
CA GLY A 64 -15.50 -5.07 7.77
C GLY A 64 -15.51 -6.01 8.98
N ALA A 65 -15.41 -7.32 8.76
CA ALA A 65 -15.27 -8.33 9.81
C ALA A 65 -13.84 -8.37 10.41
N SER A 66 -12.86 -7.76 9.74
CA SER A 66 -11.48 -7.67 10.23
C SER A 66 -11.23 -6.41 11.07
N ASP A 67 -10.12 -6.38 11.80
CA ASP A 67 -9.66 -5.16 12.49
C ASP A 67 -8.83 -4.22 11.59
N LEU A 68 -8.67 -4.53 10.30
CA LEU A 68 -7.88 -3.70 9.38
C LEU A 68 -8.41 -2.26 9.29
N PRO A 69 -9.73 -1.98 9.16
CA PRO A 69 -10.23 -0.62 9.11
C PRO A 69 -9.82 0.21 10.34
N GLU A 70 -9.90 -0.39 11.53
CA GLU A 70 -9.55 0.28 12.77
C GLU A 70 -8.03 0.51 12.90
N LEU A 71 -7.22 -0.48 12.48
CA LEU A 71 -5.76 -0.32 12.42
C LEU A 71 -5.37 0.85 11.51
N LEU A 72 -5.98 0.96 10.33
CA LEU A 72 -5.70 2.05 9.38
C LEU A 72 -6.14 3.41 9.93
N ARG A 73 -7.33 3.47 10.53
CA ARG A 73 -7.90 4.71 11.07
C ARG A 73 -7.12 5.28 12.26
N ARG A 74 -6.57 4.41 13.12
CA ARG A 74 -5.83 4.83 14.32
C ARG A 74 -4.35 5.08 14.09
N ALA A 75 -3.78 4.56 13.00
CA ALA A 75 -2.35 4.65 12.76
C ALA A 75 -1.95 6.06 12.30
N GLU A 76 -1.08 6.70 13.06
CA GLU A 76 -0.46 7.97 12.64
C GLU A 76 0.32 7.80 11.34
N GLY A 77 0.29 8.85 10.50
CA GLY A 77 0.98 8.87 9.22
C GLY A 77 0.36 7.98 8.14
N VAL A 78 -0.80 7.38 8.39
CA VAL A 78 -1.55 6.60 7.39
C VAL A 78 -2.65 7.45 6.77
N GLU A 79 -2.67 7.49 5.46
CA GLU A 79 -3.72 8.12 4.66
C GLU A 79 -4.45 7.04 3.87
N VAL A 80 -5.76 6.90 4.13
CA VAL A 80 -6.64 5.99 3.38
C VAL A 80 -7.23 6.76 2.21
N VAL A 81 -6.70 6.51 1.01
CA VAL A 81 -7.08 7.20 -0.23
C VAL A 81 -8.34 6.60 -0.86
N GLY A 82 -8.55 5.28 -0.67
CA GLY A 82 -9.65 4.57 -1.31
C GLY A 82 -9.43 4.35 -2.82
N TYR A 83 -10.52 4.23 -3.58
CA TYR A 83 -10.45 3.98 -5.02
C TYR A 83 -9.91 5.20 -5.78
N VAL A 84 -8.99 4.95 -6.72
CA VAL A 84 -8.40 5.97 -7.59
C VAL A 84 -8.53 5.54 -9.04
N HIS A 85 -9.07 6.41 -9.88
CA HIS A 85 -9.29 6.14 -11.31
C HIS A 85 -7.98 5.89 -12.06
N ASP A 86 -6.95 6.69 -11.79
CA ASP A 86 -5.60 6.51 -12.34
C ASP A 86 -4.58 6.31 -11.22
N PRO A 87 -4.21 5.05 -10.92
CA PRO A 87 -3.24 4.76 -9.87
C PRO A 87 -1.80 5.19 -10.22
N THR A 88 -1.49 5.49 -11.49
CA THR A 88 -0.15 5.89 -11.89
C THR A 88 0.29 7.19 -11.23
N VAL A 89 -0.65 8.09 -10.94
CA VAL A 89 -0.39 9.34 -10.20
C VAL A 89 0.17 9.06 -8.81
N LEU A 90 -0.39 8.07 -8.10
CA LEU A 90 0.10 7.68 -6.77
C LEU A 90 1.48 7.02 -6.88
N LEU A 91 1.66 6.12 -7.85
CA LEU A 91 2.92 5.41 -8.09
C LEU A 91 4.07 6.38 -8.40
N GLN A 92 3.82 7.42 -9.20
CA GLN A 92 4.81 8.44 -9.55
C GLN A 92 5.22 9.34 -8.37
N GLN A 93 4.36 9.51 -7.37
CA GLN A 93 4.63 10.33 -6.18
C GLN A 93 5.25 9.53 -5.03
N ALA A 94 4.95 8.23 -4.95
CA ALA A 94 5.42 7.37 -3.88
C ALA A 94 6.91 7.08 -4.01
N ARG A 95 7.65 7.20 -2.90
CA ARG A 95 9.07 6.84 -2.87
C ARG A 95 9.25 5.32 -2.88
N VAL A 96 8.42 4.61 -2.13
CA VAL A 96 8.45 3.15 -2.02
C VAL A 96 7.04 2.58 -2.27
N PHE A 97 6.95 1.59 -3.14
CA PHE A 97 5.74 0.79 -3.31
C PHE A 97 5.85 -0.51 -2.51
N ILE A 98 4.92 -0.77 -1.58
CA ILE A 98 4.95 -1.96 -0.74
C ILE A 98 4.00 -3.04 -1.24
N VAL A 99 4.49 -4.29 -1.23
CA VAL A 99 3.71 -5.49 -1.59
C VAL A 99 3.90 -6.53 -0.47
N PRO A 100 3.20 -6.38 0.68
CA PRO A 100 3.41 -7.23 1.86
C PRO A 100 2.73 -8.60 1.73
N ILE A 101 2.76 -9.22 0.56
CA ILE A 101 2.14 -10.53 0.31
C ILE A 101 2.98 -11.61 1.01
N ARG A 102 2.34 -12.37 1.90
CA ARG A 102 3.00 -13.40 2.70
C ARG A 102 2.85 -14.82 2.15
N TRP A 103 1.80 -15.06 1.37
CA TRP A 103 1.56 -16.33 0.71
C TRP A 103 0.94 -16.05 -0.65
N ALA A 104 1.57 -16.58 -1.70
CA ALA A 104 1.07 -16.59 -3.06
C ALA A 104 1.71 -17.77 -3.81
N THR A 105 0.99 -18.29 -4.80
CA THR A 105 1.49 -19.30 -5.74
C THR A 105 1.56 -18.67 -7.13
N GLY A 106 2.65 -18.90 -7.87
CA GLY A 106 2.86 -18.33 -9.21
C GLY A 106 3.53 -16.95 -9.22
N VAL A 107 3.41 -16.22 -10.34
CA VAL A 107 4.04 -14.90 -10.53
C VAL A 107 3.21 -13.80 -9.85
N ILE A 108 3.83 -13.04 -8.96
CA ILE A 108 3.21 -11.87 -8.33
C ILE A 108 3.26 -10.69 -9.31
N THR A 109 2.23 -10.57 -10.15
CA THR A 109 2.11 -9.46 -11.12
C THR A 109 1.97 -8.09 -10.46
N LYS A 110 1.62 -8.02 -9.17
CA LYS A 110 1.51 -6.76 -8.42
C LYS A 110 2.83 -5.95 -8.41
N GLN A 111 3.99 -6.63 -8.45
CA GLN A 111 5.28 -5.94 -8.46
C GLN A 111 5.62 -5.31 -9.83
N SER A 112 5.01 -5.76 -10.92
CA SER A 112 5.26 -5.19 -12.25
C SER A 112 4.63 -3.80 -12.43
N MET A 113 3.84 -3.31 -11.46
CA MET A 113 3.26 -1.96 -11.48
C MET A 113 4.23 -0.89 -10.95
N ALA A 114 5.34 -1.28 -10.32
CA ALA A 114 6.27 -0.36 -9.64
C ALA A 114 7.61 -0.17 -10.34
N GLN A 115 7.76 -0.68 -11.57
CA GLN A 115 8.98 -0.62 -12.37
C GLN A 115 8.87 0.41 -13.50
#